data_AF-A0A5R8N6Z6-F1
#
_entry.id   AF-A0A5R8N6Z6-F1
#
_cell.length_a   1.000
_cell.length_b   1.000
_cell.length_c   1.000
_cell.angle_alpha   90.00
_cell.angle_beta   90.00
_cell.angle_gamma   90.00
#
_symmetry.space_group_name_H-M   'P 1'
#
loop_
_entity.id
_entity.type
_entity.pdbx_description
1 polymer ?
#
loop_
_entity_poly.entity_id
_entity_poly.type
_entity_poly.pdbx_seq_one_letter_code
_entity_poly.pdbx_strand_id
1 'polypeptide(L)'
;MSHVYMVLSAVVDHPYPLIRGGGLFLIGVGAGFLLSWIFRTYWLQFLIGGFAAGFVGSGLSALLPSLGSPSFAHIAGLVGSFMLEAGLIYLVLTKTKGADDRTVLLWILFVVGVHFVPMGLAHGPLITLLGLLTLANAAAGLRLKAAPLPVFGVIDALLKLGFGAVMLLGYPALTFA
;
A
#
# COMPACT_ATOMS: atom_id res chain seq x y z
N MET A 1 -16.75 44.50 -4.16
CA MET A 1 -15.89 43.61 -3.34
C MET A 1 -16.49 42.20 -3.13
N SER A 2 -17.38 41.71 -3.99
CA SER A 2 -18.07 40.41 -3.80
C SER A 2 -17.72 39.33 -4.84
N HIS A 3 -17.15 39.70 -6.00
CA HIS A 3 -16.79 38.73 -7.05
C HIS A 3 -15.34 38.21 -6.96
N VAL A 4 -14.44 38.94 -6.31
CA VAL A 4 -13.02 38.53 -6.17
C VAL A 4 -12.86 37.36 -5.18
N TYR A 5 -13.77 37.21 -4.22
CA TYR A 5 -13.79 36.06 -3.29
C TYR A 5 -14.36 34.78 -3.92
N MET A 6 -15.12 34.86 -5.02
CA MET A 6 -15.72 33.68 -5.66
C MET A 6 -14.74 32.96 -6.61
N VAL A 7 -13.66 33.65 -7.01
CA VAL A 7 -12.63 33.15 -7.94
C VAL A 7 -11.43 32.55 -7.19
N LEU A 8 -11.28 32.86 -5.89
CA LEU A 8 -10.28 32.26 -5.02
C LEU A 8 -10.84 30.96 -4.41
N SER A 9 -10.46 29.85 -5.03
CA SER A 9 -10.42 28.50 -4.47
C SER A 9 -11.72 27.69 -4.41
N ALA A 10 -12.35 27.44 -5.57
CA ALA A 10 -12.80 26.07 -5.82
C ALA A 10 -11.53 25.23 -6.06
N VAL A 11 -10.81 24.89 -4.98
CA VAL A 11 -9.84 23.79 -5.05
C VAL A 11 -10.69 22.58 -5.36
N VAL A 12 -10.69 22.16 -6.62
CA VAL A 12 -11.41 20.96 -7.03
C VAL A 12 -10.89 19.82 -6.17
N ASP A 13 -11.80 19.13 -5.49
CA ASP A 13 -11.46 17.96 -4.68
C ASP A 13 -10.61 17.00 -5.53
N HIS A 14 -9.53 16.50 -4.93
CA HIS A 14 -8.71 15.52 -5.60
C HIS A 14 -9.55 14.25 -5.82
N PRO A 15 -9.49 13.60 -7.01
CA PRO A 15 -10.23 12.38 -7.27
C PRO A 15 -9.91 11.25 -6.28
N TYR A 16 -8.74 11.32 -5.63
CA TYR A 16 -8.31 10.37 -4.60
C TYR A 16 -7.89 11.13 -3.33
N PRO A 17 -8.83 11.53 -2.46
CA PRO A 17 -8.53 12.35 -1.28
C PRO A 17 -7.69 11.61 -0.23
N LEU A 18 -7.67 10.27 -0.27
CA LEU A 18 -6.93 9.43 0.67
C LEU A 18 -5.48 9.15 0.25
N ILE A 19 -5.05 9.59 -0.95
CA ILE A 19 -3.77 9.21 -1.56
C ILE A 19 -2.55 9.48 -0.65
N ARG A 20 -2.52 10.62 0.05
CA ARG A 20 -1.41 10.98 0.96
C ARG A 20 -1.37 10.10 2.21
N GLY A 21 -2.53 9.80 2.78
CA GLY A 21 -2.64 8.88 3.91
C GLY A 21 -2.15 7.48 3.55
N GLY A 22 -2.60 6.96 2.40
CA GLY A 22 -2.09 5.70 1.85
C GLY A 22 -0.59 5.74 1.56
N GLY A 23 -0.06 6.87 1.08
CA GLY A 23 1.37 7.06 0.86
C GLY A 23 2.19 6.93 2.15
N LEU A 24 1.77 7.61 3.21
CA LEU A 24 2.40 7.51 4.54
C LEU A 24 2.28 6.09 5.12
N PHE A 25 1.14 5.43 4.93
CA PHE A 25 0.97 4.03 5.32
C PHE A 25 1.98 3.11 4.61
N LEU A 26 2.09 3.24 3.29
CA LEU A 26 3.02 2.47 2.47
C LEU A 26 4.48 2.71 2.86
N ILE A 27 4.84 3.95 3.20
CA ILE A 27 6.19 4.26 3.68
C ILE A 27 6.48 3.53 4.98
N GLY A 28 5.57 3.62 5.97
CA GLY A 28 5.75 2.93 7.26
C GLY A 28 5.84 1.41 7.12
N VAL A 29 4.88 0.80 6.42
CA VAL A 29 4.84 -0.65 6.19
C VAL A 29 6.00 -1.12 5.32
N GLY A 30 6.35 -0.36 4.27
CA GLY A 30 7.49 -0.66 3.40
C GLY A 30 8.82 -0.62 4.15
N ALA A 31 9.02 0.38 5.03
CA ALA A 31 10.21 0.47 5.87
C ALA A 31 10.27 -0.70 6.87
N GLY A 32 9.14 -1.01 7.51
CA GLY A 32 9.03 -2.16 8.42
C GLY A 32 9.42 -3.46 7.73
N PHE A 33 8.82 -3.77 6.57
CA PHE A 33 9.17 -4.96 5.80
C PHE A 33 10.63 -4.98 5.36
N LEU A 34 11.16 -3.87 4.84
CA LEU A 34 12.56 -3.80 4.41
C LEU A 34 13.50 -4.14 5.56
N LEU A 35 13.27 -3.55 6.74
CA LEU A 35 14.05 -3.83 7.94
C LEU A 35 13.85 -5.27 8.43
N SER A 36 12.65 -5.85 8.32
CA SER A 36 12.40 -7.25 8.64
C SER A 36 13.20 -8.22 7.75
N TRP A 37 13.40 -7.88 6.47
CA TRP A 37 14.21 -8.69 5.56
C TRP A 37 15.71 -8.55 5.80
N ILE A 38 16.18 -7.37 6.22
CA ILE A 38 17.59 -7.10 6.53
C ILE A 38 17.98 -7.67 7.90
N PHE A 39 17.15 -7.40 8.92
CA PHE A 39 17.42 -7.72 10.32
C PHE A 39 16.48 -8.83 10.81
N ARG A 40 16.69 -10.04 10.30
CA ARG A 40 15.82 -11.20 10.57
C ARG A 40 15.62 -11.52 12.06
N THR A 41 16.56 -11.18 12.94
CA THR A 41 16.42 -11.40 14.39
C THR A 41 15.27 -10.60 14.99
N TYR A 42 14.99 -9.41 14.47
CA TYR A 42 13.98 -8.48 15.00
C TYR A 42 12.84 -8.27 14.01
N TRP A 43 12.60 -9.24 13.13
CA TRP A 43 11.68 -9.10 12.01
C TRP A 43 10.25 -8.74 12.46
N LEU A 44 9.80 -9.29 13.59
CA LEU A 44 8.46 -9.05 14.11
C LEU A 44 8.33 -7.64 14.69
N GLN A 45 9.36 -7.15 15.37
CA GLN A 45 9.41 -5.79 15.92
C GLN A 45 9.38 -4.76 14.80
N PHE A 46 10.15 -4.98 13.72
CA PHE A 46 10.12 -4.09 12.55
C PHE A 46 8.78 -4.16 11.80
N LEU A 47 8.16 -5.34 11.70
CA LEU A 47 6.85 -5.49 11.09
C LEU A 47 5.77 -4.73 11.87
N ILE A 48 5.70 -4.94 13.18
CA ILE A 48 4.75 -4.27 14.08
C ILE A 48 5.02 -2.76 14.09
N GLY A 49 6.29 -2.36 14.23
CA GLY A 49 6.69 -0.96 14.27
C GLY A 49 6.38 -0.24 12.95
N GLY A 50 6.66 -0.86 11.81
CA GLY A 50 6.33 -0.31 10.50
C GLY A 50 4.82 -0.19 10.28
N PHE A 51 4.04 -1.19 10.67
CA PHE A 51 2.58 -1.10 10.62
C PHE A 51 2.04 0.02 11.52
N ALA A 52 2.49 0.09 12.77
CA ALA A 52 2.07 1.14 13.70
C ALA A 52 2.46 2.54 13.18
N ALA A 53 3.69 2.71 12.70
CA ALA A 53 4.16 3.96 12.13
C ALA A 53 3.36 4.34 10.87
N GLY A 54 3.08 3.39 9.98
CA GLY A 54 2.26 3.61 8.79
C GLY A 54 0.83 3.99 9.13
N PHE A 55 0.20 3.30 10.09
CA PHE A 55 -1.17 3.57 10.52
C PHE A 55 -1.28 4.96 11.17
N VAL A 56 -0.38 5.27 12.11
CA VAL A 56 -0.32 6.60 12.75
C VAL A 56 -0.03 7.68 11.71
N GLY A 57 0.95 7.47 10.82
CA GLY A 57 1.27 8.39 9.74
C GLY A 57 0.07 8.66 8.82
N SER A 58 -0.66 7.62 8.44
CA SER A 58 -1.89 7.76 7.66
C SER A 58 -2.94 8.59 8.39
N GLY A 59 -3.13 8.38 9.70
CA GLY A 59 -4.05 9.21 10.50
C GLY A 59 -3.60 10.67 10.58
N LEU A 60 -2.30 10.91 10.79
CA LEU A 60 -1.70 12.24 10.82
C LEU A 60 -1.75 12.97 9.47
N SER A 61 -2.03 12.26 8.37
CA SER A 61 -2.26 12.91 7.06
C SER A 61 -3.42 13.91 7.09
N ALA A 62 -4.34 13.79 8.05
CA ALA A 62 -5.41 14.77 8.29
C ALA A 62 -4.90 16.16 8.72
N LEU A 63 -3.62 16.26 9.15
CA LEU A 63 -2.97 17.53 9.45
C LEU A 63 -2.41 18.23 8.21
N LEU A 64 -2.36 17.54 7.06
CA LEU A 64 -1.99 18.12 5.78
C LEU A 64 -3.19 18.85 5.16
N PRO A 65 -2.97 19.81 4.23
CA PRO A 65 -4.06 20.44 3.51
C PRO A 65 -4.99 19.41 2.87
N SER A 66 -6.29 19.54 3.15
CA SER A 66 -7.31 18.61 2.69
C SER A 66 -7.30 18.48 1.17
N LEU A 67 -7.48 17.25 0.70
CA LEU A 67 -7.64 16.92 -0.72
C LEU A 67 -9.11 16.63 -1.08
N GLY A 68 -10.04 16.95 -0.18
CA GLY A 68 -11.46 16.62 -0.31
C GLY A 68 -11.88 15.49 0.62
N SER A 69 -13.15 15.12 0.55
CA SER A 69 -13.74 14.06 1.38
C SER A 69 -13.88 12.73 0.62
N PRO A 70 -13.61 11.57 1.26
CA PRO A 70 -13.74 10.28 0.58
C PRO A 70 -15.21 9.95 0.26
N SER A 71 -15.46 9.54 -0.98
CA SER A 71 -16.76 9.03 -1.40
C SER A 71 -17.01 7.61 -0.87
N PHE A 72 -18.26 7.13 -1.00
CA PHE A 72 -18.60 5.74 -0.70
C PHE A 72 -17.71 4.75 -1.48
N ALA A 73 -17.40 5.04 -2.75
CA ALA A 73 -16.54 4.17 -3.56
C ALA A 73 -15.12 4.06 -2.99
N HIS A 74 -14.57 5.16 -2.42
CA HIS A 74 -13.26 5.14 -1.78
C HIS A 74 -13.29 4.28 -0.51
N ILE A 75 -14.32 4.44 0.32
CA ILE A 75 -14.48 3.67 1.55
C ILE A 75 -14.69 2.18 1.23
N ALA A 76 -15.58 1.87 0.28
CA ALA A 76 -15.84 0.51 -0.17
C ALA A 76 -14.60 -0.15 -0.77
N GLY A 77 -13.83 0.59 -1.58
CA GLY A 77 -12.55 0.13 -2.11
C GLY A 77 -11.55 -0.19 -1.00
N LEU A 78 -11.41 0.69 -0.01
CA LEU A 78 -10.49 0.48 1.12
C LEU A 78 -10.90 -0.70 2.01
N VAL A 79 -12.13 -0.69 2.53
CA VAL A 79 -12.65 -1.73 3.43
C VAL A 79 -12.75 -3.07 2.70
N GLY A 80 -13.26 -3.06 1.47
CA GLY A 80 -13.34 -4.26 0.64
C GLY A 80 -11.97 -4.88 0.37
N SER A 81 -10.93 -4.08 0.17
CA SER A 81 -9.56 -4.56 0.00
C SER A 81 -9.03 -5.25 1.25
N PHE A 82 -9.26 -4.68 2.44
CA PHE A 82 -8.86 -5.31 3.71
C PHE A 82 -9.61 -6.61 3.99
N MET A 83 -10.91 -6.66 3.70
CA MET A 83 -11.70 -7.89 3.85
C MET A 83 -11.23 -8.97 2.86
N LEU A 84 -10.94 -8.57 1.62
CA LEU A 84 -10.37 -9.45 0.61
C LEU A 84 -9.02 -10.02 1.06
N GLU A 85 -8.11 -9.16 1.53
CA GLU A 85 -6.80 -9.57 2.05
C GLU A 85 -6.94 -10.59 3.17
N ALA A 86 -7.74 -10.28 4.21
CA ALA A 86 -7.94 -11.17 5.35
C ALA A 86 -8.50 -12.55 4.91
N GLY A 87 -9.50 -12.54 4.03
CA GLY A 87 -10.09 -13.78 3.49
C GLY A 87 -9.11 -14.60 2.65
N LEU A 88 -8.31 -13.94 1.80
CA LEU A 88 -7.32 -14.61 0.96
C LEU A 88 -6.12 -15.11 1.77
N ILE A 89 -5.66 -14.38 2.79
CA ILE A 89 -4.62 -14.86 3.71
C ILE A 89 -5.13 -16.09 4.45
N TYR A 90 -6.35 -16.07 4.98
CA TYR A 90 -6.96 -17.24 5.60
C TYR A 90 -7.02 -18.45 4.64
N LEU A 91 -7.40 -18.21 3.38
CA LEU A 91 -7.41 -19.25 2.36
C LEU A 91 -6.01 -19.80 2.09
N VAL A 92 -4.99 -18.94 1.98
CA VAL A 92 -3.59 -19.35 1.80
C VAL A 92 -3.17 -20.25 2.97
N LEU A 93 -3.30 -19.77 4.21
CA LEU A 93 -2.89 -20.50 5.42
C LEU A 93 -3.60 -21.86 5.55
N THR A 94 -4.85 -21.97 5.10
CA THR A 94 -5.61 -23.23 5.15
C THR A 94 -5.27 -24.19 4.00
N LYS A 95 -4.96 -23.67 2.81
CA LYS A 95 -4.64 -24.47 1.62
C LYS A 95 -3.17 -24.86 1.51
N THR A 96 -2.26 -24.13 2.15
CA THR A 96 -0.83 -24.43 2.16
C THR A 96 -0.37 -25.05 3.47
N LYS A 97 -1.26 -25.70 4.23
CA LYS A 97 -0.88 -26.45 5.44
C LYS A 97 0.15 -27.52 5.09
N GLY A 98 1.28 -27.52 5.78
CA GLY A 98 2.39 -28.45 5.54
C GLY A 98 3.31 -28.07 4.38
N ALA A 99 3.06 -26.94 3.70
CA ALA A 99 4.03 -26.36 2.77
C ALA A 99 5.20 -25.71 3.53
N ASP A 100 6.31 -25.50 2.83
CA ASP A 100 7.46 -24.77 3.37
C ASP A 100 7.16 -23.27 3.55
N ASP A 101 7.85 -22.64 4.51
CA ASP A 101 7.68 -21.22 4.86
C ASP A 101 7.82 -20.30 3.65
N ARG A 102 8.72 -20.60 2.71
CA ARG A 102 8.91 -19.79 1.51
C ARG A 102 7.65 -19.80 0.66
N THR A 103 7.07 -20.97 0.40
CA THR A 103 5.84 -21.09 -0.36
C THR A 103 4.71 -20.30 0.29
N VAL A 104 4.52 -20.44 1.61
CA VAL A 104 3.49 -19.70 2.35
C VAL A 104 3.70 -18.19 2.25
N LEU A 105 4.92 -17.71 2.50
CA LEU A 105 5.24 -16.27 2.47
C LEU A 105 5.08 -15.66 1.08
N LEU A 106 5.47 -16.37 0.02
CA LEU A 106 5.28 -15.88 -1.35
C LEU A 106 3.80 -15.81 -1.74
N TRP A 107 2.97 -16.75 -1.27
CA TRP A 107 1.52 -16.64 -1.45
C TRP A 107 0.92 -15.47 -0.67
N ILE A 108 1.40 -15.20 0.55
CA ILE A 108 1.01 -14.00 1.29
C ILE A 108 1.41 -12.73 0.52
N LEU A 109 2.64 -12.64 0.01
CA LEU A 109 3.07 -11.50 -0.83
C LEU A 109 2.23 -11.37 -2.11
N PHE A 110 1.81 -12.48 -2.70
CA PHE A 110 0.92 -12.48 -3.85
C PHE A 110 -0.46 -11.90 -3.49
N VAL A 111 -1.04 -12.33 -2.37
CA VAL A 111 -2.28 -11.76 -1.83
C VAL A 111 -2.12 -10.27 -1.53
N VAL A 112 -0.94 -9.86 -1.06
CA VAL A 112 -0.59 -8.44 -0.85
C VAL A 112 -0.74 -7.63 -2.14
N GLY A 113 -0.23 -8.16 -3.26
CA GLY A 113 -0.46 -7.54 -4.56
C GLY A 113 -1.93 -7.51 -4.99
N VAL A 114 -2.67 -8.60 -4.76
CA VAL A 114 -4.10 -8.68 -5.09
C VAL A 114 -4.92 -7.63 -4.32
N HIS A 115 -4.66 -7.41 -3.03
CA HIS A 115 -5.44 -6.45 -2.25
C HIS A 115 -5.21 -5.01 -2.68
N PHE A 116 -4.03 -4.68 -3.22
CA PHE A 116 -3.74 -3.32 -3.68
C PHE A 116 -4.53 -2.94 -4.94
N VAL A 117 -4.92 -3.91 -5.76
CA VAL A 117 -5.68 -3.65 -6.99
C VAL A 117 -7.02 -2.94 -6.72
N PRO A 118 -7.95 -3.49 -5.92
CA PRO A 118 -9.20 -2.80 -5.57
C PRO A 118 -8.98 -1.55 -4.70
N MET A 119 -7.87 -1.49 -3.97
CA MET A 119 -7.51 -0.31 -3.15
C MET A 119 -7.24 0.93 -4.01
N GLY A 120 -7.03 0.76 -5.32
CA GLY A 120 -6.91 1.86 -6.28
C GLY A 120 -8.14 2.72 -6.41
N LEU A 121 -9.32 2.21 -6.05
CA LEU A 121 -10.51 3.06 -5.93
C LEU A 121 -10.32 4.15 -4.87
N ALA A 122 -9.63 3.84 -3.77
CA ALA A 122 -9.43 4.78 -2.67
C ALA A 122 -8.21 5.69 -2.87
N HIS A 123 -7.12 5.12 -3.40
CA HIS A 123 -5.80 5.76 -3.42
C HIS A 123 -5.29 6.08 -4.82
N GLY A 124 -6.04 5.72 -5.86
CA GLY A 124 -5.72 6.03 -7.25
C GLY A 124 -4.88 4.99 -7.98
N PRO A 125 -4.60 5.25 -9.26
CA PRO A 125 -3.98 4.29 -10.18
C PRO A 125 -2.57 3.86 -9.77
N LEU A 126 -1.84 4.72 -9.03
CA LEU A 126 -0.53 4.36 -8.50
C LEU A 126 -0.59 3.14 -7.59
N ILE A 127 -1.62 3.03 -6.74
CA ILE A 127 -1.76 1.88 -5.86
C ILE A 127 -2.12 0.60 -6.65
N THR A 128 -2.94 0.74 -7.70
CA THR A 128 -3.25 -0.39 -8.59
C THR A 128 -1.98 -0.87 -9.29
N LEU A 129 -1.18 0.05 -9.81
CA LEU A 129 0.10 -0.29 -10.43
C LEU A 129 1.05 -0.96 -9.44
N LEU A 130 1.16 -0.43 -8.20
CA LEU A 130 1.92 -1.09 -7.14
C LEU A 130 1.43 -2.52 -6.94
N GLY A 131 0.11 -2.74 -6.84
CA GLY A 131 -0.49 -4.06 -6.67
C GLY A 131 -0.13 -5.03 -7.79
N LEU A 132 -0.18 -4.58 -9.04
CA LEU A 132 0.21 -5.41 -10.18
C LEU A 132 1.70 -5.77 -10.15
N LEU A 133 2.57 -4.82 -9.78
CA LEU A 133 4.01 -5.04 -9.69
C LEU A 133 4.38 -6.00 -8.55
N THR A 134 3.78 -5.84 -7.37
CA THR A 134 4.03 -6.73 -6.22
C THR A 134 3.45 -8.12 -6.45
N LEU A 135 2.28 -8.21 -7.09
CA LEU A 135 1.69 -9.48 -7.54
C LEU A 135 2.62 -10.20 -8.52
N ALA A 136 3.13 -9.49 -9.53
CA ALA A 136 4.06 -10.05 -10.50
C ALA A 136 5.37 -10.51 -9.84
N ASN A 137 5.91 -9.72 -8.91
CA ASN A 137 7.10 -10.05 -8.14
C ASN A 137 6.90 -11.34 -7.31
N ALA A 138 5.79 -11.47 -6.60
CA ALA A 138 5.47 -12.67 -5.83
C ALA A 138 5.26 -13.90 -6.73
N ALA A 139 4.55 -13.73 -7.86
CA ALA A 139 4.36 -14.79 -8.86
C ALA A 139 5.69 -15.25 -9.47
N ALA A 140 6.63 -14.33 -9.71
CA ALA A 140 7.98 -14.66 -10.13
C ALA A 140 8.70 -15.46 -9.04
N GLY A 141 8.59 -15.09 -7.76
CA GLY A 141 9.19 -15.83 -6.65
C GLY A 141 8.67 -17.26 -6.47
N LEU A 142 7.38 -17.49 -6.75
CA LEU A 142 6.77 -18.82 -6.76
C LEU A 142 7.33 -19.71 -7.89
N ARG A 143 7.67 -19.12 -9.04
CA ARG A 143 8.22 -19.84 -10.20
C ARG A 143 9.74 -20.04 -10.09
N LEU A 144 10.46 -19.03 -9.62
CA LEU A 144 11.93 -19.00 -9.56
C LEU A 144 12.42 -19.59 -8.23
N LYS A 145 12.34 -20.92 -8.10
CA LYS A 145 12.70 -21.64 -6.86
C LYS A 145 14.16 -21.48 -6.43
N ALA A 146 15.07 -21.25 -7.39
CA ALA A 146 16.50 -21.06 -7.11
C ALA A 146 16.83 -19.68 -6.50
N ALA A 147 15.98 -18.67 -6.70
CA ALA A 147 16.23 -17.32 -6.20
C ALA A 147 15.87 -17.22 -4.71
N PRO A 148 16.70 -16.61 -3.83
CA PRO A 148 16.41 -16.51 -2.41
C PRO A 148 15.12 -15.71 -2.11
N LEU A 149 14.35 -16.14 -1.10
CA LEU A 149 13.10 -15.47 -0.69
C LEU A 149 13.29 -13.97 -0.38
N PRO A 150 14.37 -13.54 0.33
CA PRO A 150 14.57 -12.13 0.64
C PRO A 150 14.61 -11.21 -0.58
N VAL A 151 15.02 -11.70 -1.76
CA VAL A 151 15.04 -10.88 -2.98
C VAL A 151 13.65 -10.34 -3.30
N PHE A 152 12.65 -11.21 -3.31
CA PHE A 152 11.27 -10.84 -3.60
C PHE A 152 10.68 -9.96 -2.49
N GLY A 153 11.00 -10.26 -1.23
CA GLY A 153 10.58 -9.46 -0.09
C GLY A 153 11.15 -8.04 -0.08
N VAL A 154 12.43 -7.89 -0.41
CA VAL A 154 13.11 -6.58 -0.52
C VAL A 154 12.55 -5.78 -1.68
N ILE A 155 12.36 -6.39 -2.86
CA ILE A 155 11.74 -5.71 -4.01
C ILE A 155 10.33 -5.20 -3.64
N ASP A 156 9.52 -6.06 -3.01
CA ASP A 156 8.18 -5.70 -2.56
C ASP A 156 8.19 -4.51 -1.58
N ALA A 157 9.11 -4.51 -0.62
CA ALA A 157 9.27 -3.43 0.35
C ALA A 157 9.73 -2.11 -0.31
N LEU A 158 10.71 -2.18 -1.23
CA LEU A 158 11.20 -1.01 -1.97
C LEU A 158 10.12 -0.43 -2.89
N LEU A 159 9.31 -1.27 -3.54
CA LEU A 159 8.16 -0.81 -4.32
C LEU A 159 7.17 -0.04 -3.45
N LYS A 160 6.84 -0.54 -2.25
CA LYS A 160 5.97 0.17 -1.30
C LYS A 160 6.55 1.52 -0.87
N LEU A 161 7.84 1.57 -0.55
CA LEU A 161 8.52 2.81 -0.20
C LEU A 161 8.49 3.83 -1.35
N GLY A 162 8.83 3.39 -2.56
CA GLY A 162 8.87 4.24 -3.74
C GLY A 162 7.50 4.79 -4.11
N PHE A 163 6.50 3.92 -4.24
CA PHE A 163 5.13 4.34 -4.53
C PHE A 163 4.54 5.19 -3.40
N GLY A 164 4.80 4.84 -2.14
CA GLY A 164 4.36 5.63 -1.00
C GLY A 164 4.94 7.05 -1.01
N ALA A 165 6.23 7.19 -1.33
CA ALA A 165 6.87 8.50 -1.50
C ALA A 165 6.26 9.30 -2.67
N VAL A 166 6.02 8.66 -3.81
CA VAL A 166 5.37 9.32 -4.97
C VAL A 166 3.94 9.76 -4.63
N MET A 167 3.16 8.92 -3.95
CA MET A 167 1.80 9.24 -3.51
C MET A 167 1.77 10.39 -2.50
N LEU A 168 2.77 10.50 -1.62
CA LEU A 168 2.87 11.55 -0.63
C LEU A 168 3.35 12.88 -1.23
N LEU A 169 4.44 12.84 -2.02
CA LEU A 169 5.17 14.03 -2.48
C LEU A 169 4.71 14.52 -3.85
N GLY A 170 4.27 13.61 -4.73
CA GLY A 170 3.88 13.92 -6.11
C GLY A 170 2.50 14.57 -6.23
N TYR A 171 1.70 14.57 -5.16
CA TYR A 171 0.30 15.02 -5.18
C TYR A 171 0.08 16.24 -4.26
N PRO A 172 -0.23 17.42 -4.84
CA PRO A 172 -1.09 17.61 -6.02
C PRO A 172 -0.34 18.00 -7.31
N ALA A 173 0.99 17.87 -7.36
CA ALA A 173 1.81 18.45 -8.44
C ALA A 173 1.70 17.73 -9.81
N LEU A 174 1.34 16.45 -9.86
CA LEU A 174 1.44 15.63 -11.09
C LEU A 174 0.12 15.22 -11.73
N THR A 175 -1.04 15.65 -11.22
CA THR A 175 -2.35 15.14 -11.69
C THR A 175 -3.36 16.15 -12.18
N PHE A 176 -2.96 17.41 -12.33
CA PHE A 176 -3.82 18.45 -12.91
C PHE A 176 -3.11 19.26 -14.00
N ALA A 177 -2.46 18.57 -14.93
CA ALA A 177 -2.11 19.12 -16.24
C ALA A 177 -3.00 18.48 -17.30
#